data_AF-A0A9W3CFF4-F1
#
_entry.id   AF-A0A9W3CFF4-F1
#
_cell.length_a   1.000
_cell.length_b   1.000
_cell.length_c   1.000
_cell.angle_alpha   90.00
_cell.angle_beta   90.00
_cell.angle_gamma   90.00
#
_symmetry.space_group_name_H-M   'P 1'
#
loop_
_entity.id
_entity.type
_entity.pdbx_description
1 polymer ?
#
loop_
_entity_poly.entity_id
_entity_poly.type
_entity_poly.pdbx_seq_one_letter_code
_entity_poly.pdbx_strand_id
1 'polypeptide(L)'
;MKSSFLVTFLLAAAVCSHGLEEVKDSNGNPVRVGAQYFIQPVKSNGGGLVPASTVIDRLCPLGISQTLLPYQTGVPVSFGYHPNILGRYTIDTSSAGSEILRVQCETKNIWTLNDS
;
A
#
# COMPACT_ATOMS: atom_id res chain seq x y z
N MET A 1 -23.35 -4.85 42.85
CA MET A 1 -22.02 -4.77 42.18
C MET A 1 -21.84 -5.66 40.94
N LYS A 2 -22.87 -6.35 40.41
CA LYS A 2 -22.73 -7.26 39.24
C LYS A 2 -23.07 -6.62 37.89
N SER A 3 -23.88 -5.55 37.88
CA SER A 3 -24.35 -4.91 36.64
C SER A 3 -23.32 -3.96 36.00
N SER A 4 -22.46 -3.31 36.80
CA SER A 4 -21.48 -2.32 36.31
C SER A 4 -20.34 -2.96 35.51
N PHE A 5 -19.89 -4.15 35.93
CA PHE A 5 -18.78 -4.86 35.27
C PHE A 5 -19.13 -5.29 33.83
N LEU A 6 -20.38 -5.72 33.60
CA LEU A 6 -20.84 -6.14 32.26
C LEU A 6 -20.93 -4.97 31.28
N VAL A 7 -21.36 -3.79 31.75
CA VAL A 7 -21.44 -2.60 30.88
C VAL A 7 -20.04 -2.14 30.47
N THR A 8 -19.09 -2.12 31.41
CA THR A 8 -17.68 -1.78 31.10
C THR A 8 -17.05 -2.79 30.13
N PHE A 9 -17.33 -4.09 30.28
CA PHE A 9 -16.82 -5.12 29.38
C PHE A 9 -17.40 -5.02 27.97
N LEU A 10 -18.70 -4.73 27.84
CA LEU A 10 -19.36 -4.53 26.54
C LEU A 10 -18.88 -3.26 25.82
N LEU A 11 -18.65 -2.16 26.54
CA LEU A 11 -18.05 -0.96 25.96
C LEU A 11 -16.61 -1.20 25.48
N ALA A 12 -15.80 -1.95 26.25
CA ALA A 12 -14.43 -2.28 25.86
C ALA A 12 -14.36 -3.17 24.60
N ALA A 13 -15.32 -4.07 24.39
CA ALA A 13 -15.39 -4.91 23.20
C ALA A 13 -15.74 -4.12 21.92
N ALA A 14 -16.49 -3.02 22.03
CA ALA A 14 -16.88 -2.19 20.89
C ALA A 14 -15.71 -1.36 20.31
N VAL A 15 -14.72 -1.00 21.14
CA VAL A 15 -13.58 -0.16 20.73
C VAL A 15 -12.62 -0.90 19.78
N CYS A 16 -12.62 -2.23 19.76
CA CYS A 16 -11.75 -3.02 18.89
C CYS A 16 -12.35 -3.35 17.51
N SER A 17 -13.52 -2.83 17.17
CA SER A 17 -14.14 -3.01 15.84
C SER A 17 -13.70 -1.93 14.86
N HIS A 18 -12.39 -1.66 14.76
CA HIS A 18 -11.88 -0.94 13.60
C HIS A 18 -12.01 -1.88 12.40
N GLY A 19 -13.14 -1.79 11.70
CA GLY A 19 -13.38 -2.51 10.46
C GLY A 19 -12.31 -2.18 9.42
N LEU A 20 -12.17 -3.07 8.44
CA LEU A 20 -11.41 -2.85 7.22
C LEU A 20 -11.97 -1.60 6.52
N GLU A 21 -11.22 -0.49 6.52
CA GLU A 21 -11.62 0.73 5.79
C GLU A 21 -10.99 0.73 4.40
N GLU A 22 -11.79 0.99 3.37
CA GLU A 22 -11.30 1.11 1.99
C GLU A 22 -10.25 2.22 1.87
N VAL A 23 -9.11 1.88 1.29
CA VAL A 23 -8.10 2.84 0.86
C VAL A 23 -8.70 3.69 -0.24
N LYS A 24 -8.58 5.02 -0.10
CA LYS A 24 -9.07 5.99 -1.09
C LYS A 24 -7.93 6.62 -1.86
N ASP A 25 -8.17 6.89 -3.14
CA ASP A 25 -7.28 7.67 -3.99
C ASP A 25 -7.35 9.17 -3.63
N SER A 26 -6.56 10.00 -4.32
CA SER A 26 -6.51 11.45 -4.10
C SER A 26 -7.82 12.17 -4.42
N ASN A 27 -8.74 11.54 -5.15
CA ASN A 27 -10.07 12.06 -5.45
C ASN A 27 -11.14 11.54 -4.47
N GLY A 28 -10.74 10.73 -3.49
CA GLY A 28 -11.64 10.12 -2.50
C GLY A 28 -12.35 8.85 -2.98
N ASN A 29 -12.03 8.31 -4.16
CA ASN A 29 -12.62 7.07 -4.65
C ASN A 29 -11.89 5.85 -4.07
N PRO A 30 -12.57 4.70 -3.88
CA PRO A 30 -11.91 3.47 -3.47
C PRO A 30 -10.82 3.03 -4.46
N VAL A 31 -9.66 2.63 -3.94
CA VAL A 31 -8.56 2.05 -4.73
C VAL A 31 -8.98 0.66 -5.18
N ARG A 32 -8.96 0.42 -6.50
CA ARG A 32 -9.42 -0.83 -7.11
C ARG A 32 -8.27 -1.79 -7.35
N VAL A 33 -8.51 -3.06 -7.09
CA VAL A 33 -7.58 -4.16 -7.40
C VAL A 33 -7.27 -4.15 -8.92
N GLY A 34 -5.98 -4.21 -9.26
CA GLY A 34 -5.50 -4.26 -10.65
C GLY A 34 -5.56 -2.95 -11.43
N ALA A 35 -6.20 -1.90 -10.91
CA ALA A 35 -6.18 -0.58 -11.54
C ALA A 35 -4.81 0.10 -11.31
N GLN A 36 -4.44 1.01 -12.24
CA GLN A 36 -3.16 1.71 -12.19
C GLN A 36 -3.27 3.00 -11.39
N TYR A 37 -2.33 3.20 -10.48
CA TYR A 37 -2.21 4.38 -9.63
C TYR A 37 -0.76 4.87 -9.60
N PHE A 38 -0.59 6.16 -9.36
CA PHE A 38 0.72 6.75 -9.05
C PHE A 38 0.85 6.91 -7.54
N ILE A 39 1.97 6.49 -6.97
CA ILE A 39 2.27 6.73 -5.55
C ILE A 39 3.04 8.04 -5.44
N GLN A 40 2.42 9.01 -4.77
CA GLN A 40 2.96 10.35 -4.58
C GLN A 40 3.09 10.66 -3.08
N PRO A 41 4.27 11.09 -2.61
CA PRO A 41 4.43 11.56 -1.24
C PRO A 41 3.60 12.82 -0.96
N VAL A 42 2.78 12.79 0.10
CA VAL A 42 1.84 13.87 0.44
C VAL A 42 2.54 15.17 0.88
N LYS A 43 3.71 15.06 1.52
CA LYS A 43 4.51 16.20 1.99
C LYS A 43 5.96 16.05 1.54
N SER A 44 6.26 16.47 0.31
CA SER A 44 7.62 16.45 -0.21
C SER A 44 7.83 17.53 -1.29
N ASN A 45 9.09 17.89 -1.51
CA ASN A 45 9.52 18.77 -2.59
C ASN A 45 9.91 18.00 -3.87
N GLY A 46 9.90 16.66 -3.84
CA GLY A 46 10.14 15.80 -4.99
C GLY A 46 8.86 15.41 -5.73
N GLY A 47 9.00 14.56 -6.75
CA GLY A 47 7.87 13.99 -7.50
C GLY A 47 7.38 12.66 -6.92
N GLY A 48 6.85 11.78 -7.77
CA GLY A 48 6.35 10.46 -7.40
C GLY A 48 7.43 9.38 -7.29
N LEU A 49 7.00 8.17 -6.90
CA LEU A 49 7.89 7.03 -6.73
C LEU A 49 8.26 6.39 -8.07
N VAL A 50 9.54 6.02 -8.22
CA VAL A 50 10.10 5.38 -9.40
C VAL A 50 11.03 4.21 -9.03
N PRO A 51 11.17 3.20 -9.90
CA PRO A 51 12.32 2.32 -9.92
C PRO A 51 13.64 3.08 -9.88
N ALA A 52 14.55 2.72 -8.98
CA ALA A 52 15.93 3.20 -9.03
C ALA A 52 16.88 2.17 -8.44
N SER A 53 18.11 2.15 -8.94
CA SER A 53 19.16 1.37 -8.29
C SER A 53 19.45 1.96 -6.91
N THR A 54 19.53 1.09 -5.90
CA THR A 54 19.91 1.47 -4.52
C THR A 54 21.41 1.34 -4.28
N VAL A 55 22.16 0.72 -5.19
CA VAL A 55 23.61 0.50 -5.08
C VAL A 55 24.31 0.78 -6.42
N ILE A 56 25.53 1.30 -6.36
CA ILE A 56 26.28 1.74 -7.55
C ILE A 56 26.55 0.58 -8.52
N ASP A 57 26.80 -0.63 -7.98
CA ASP A 57 27.33 -1.76 -8.77
C ASP A 57 26.29 -2.83 -9.13
N ARG A 58 25.00 -2.66 -8.78
CA ARG A 58 23.94 -3.58 -9.22
C ARG A 58 22.79 -2.81 -9.83
N LEU A 59 22.50 -3.09 -11.09
CA LEU A 59 21.34 -2.52 -11.77
C LEU A 59 20.03 -3.21 -11.36
N CYS A 60 20.10 -4.44 -10.84
CA CYS A 60 18.93 -5.20 -10.40
C CYS A 60 19.24 -6.05 -9.15
N PRO A 61 18.24 -6.29 -8.28
CA PRO A 61 16.88 -5.74 -8.31
C PRO A 61 16.87 -4.23 -8.05
N LEU A 62 15.86 -3.53 -8.56
CA LEU A 62 15.67 -2.11 -8.34
C LEU A 62 14.92 -1.89 -7.02
N GLY A 63 15.33 -0.87 -6.26
CA GLY A 63 14.53 -0.36 -5.17
C GLY A 63 13.53 0.70 -5.65
N ILE A 64 12.79 1.24 -4.69
CA ILE A 64 11.82 2.31 -4.92
C ILE A 64 12.37 3.60 -4.34
N SER A 65 12.47 4.62 -5.17
CA SER A 65 12.96 5.94 -4.77
C SER A 65 11.97 7.01 -5.17
N GLN A 66 11.94 8.10 -4.40
CA GLN A 66 11.25 9.31 -4.82
C GLN A 66 12.11 10.05 -5.84
N THR A 67 11.53 10.44 -6.97
CA THR A 67 12.23 11.34 -7.91
C THR A 67 12.44 12.74 -7.30
N LEU A 68 13.59 13.35 -7.55
CA LEU A 68 13.90 14.71 -7.13
C LEU A 68 13.17 15.78 -7.95
N LEU A 69 12.56 15.40 -9.07
CA LEU A 69 11.90 16.31 -10.01
C LEU A 69 10.40 16.46 -9.65
N PRO A 70 9.93 17.64 -9.19
CA PRO A 70 8.57 17.81 -8.67
C PRO A 70 7.46 17.48 -9.68
N TYR A 71 7.74 17.67 -10.96
CA TYR A 71 6.78 17.46 -12.06
C TYR A 71 6.72 16.01 -12.54
N GLN A 72 7.62 15.13 -12.09
CA GLN A 72 7.58 13.72 -12.45
C GLN A 72 6.59 12.97 -11.55
N THR A 73 5.52 12.46 -12.13
CA THR A 73 4.42 11.79 -11.40
C THR A 73 4.79 10.43 -10.82
N GLY A 74 5.88 9.81 -11.31
CA GLY A 74 6.31 8.46 -10.94
C GLY A 74 5.96 7.41 -12.00
N VAL A 75 6.14 6.13 -11.65
CA VAL A 75 5.74 4.99 -12.50
C VAL A 75 4.42 4.41 -11.99
N PRO A 76 3.46 4.08 -12.87
CA PRO A 76 2.18 3.52 -12.44
C PRO A 76 2.34 2.10 -11.87
N VAL A 77 1.69 1.85 -10.75
CA VAL A 77 1.61 0.54 -10.07
C VAL A 77 0.17 0.08 -9.96
N SER A 78 -0.04 -1.21 -9.78
CA SER A 78 -1.35 -1.76 -9.41
C SER A 78 -1.29 -2.41 -8.04
N PHE A 79 -2.38 -2.34 -7.29
CA PHE A 79 -2.52 -3.02 -6.01
C PHE A 79 -3.26 -4.34 -6.20
N GLY A 80 -2.86 -5.35 -5.44
CA GLY A 80 -3.52 -6.65 -5.45
C GLY A 80 -3.36 -7.37 -4.12
N TYR A 81 -4.09 -8.46 -3.98
CA TYR A 81 -3.94 -9.37 -2.84
C TYR A 81 -3.08 -10.57 -3.23
N HIS A 82 -2.18 -10.97 -2.34
CA HIS A 82 -1.46 -12.22 -2.47
C HIS A 82 -1.65 -13.09 -1.22
N PRO A 83 -2.25 -14.29 -1.35
CA PRO A 83 -2.95 -14.79 -2.54
C PRO A 83 -4.17 -13.93 -2.92
N ASN A 84 -4.61 -14.01 -4.17
CA ASN A 84 -5.80 -13.30 -4.65
C ASN A 84 -7.03 -13.69 -3.81
N ILE A 85 -7.80 -12.70 -3.36
CA ILE A 85 -9.02 -12.90 -2.59
C ILE A 85 -10.22 -12.76 -3.53
N LEU A 86 -10.93 -13.87 -3.79
CA LEU A 86 -12.14 -13.87 -4.61
C LEU A 86 -13.22 -12.97 -4.01
N GLY A 87 -13.89 -12.20 -4.87
CA GLY A 87 -14.97 -11.30 -4.48
C GLY A 87 -14.52 -9.95 -3.90
N ARG A 88 -13.21 -9.70 -3.80
CA ARG A 88 -12.66 -8.42 -3.35
C ARG A 88 -12.12 -7.60 -4.52
N TYR A 89 -12.71 -6.42 -4.73
CA TYR A 89 -12.39 -5.55 -5.86
C TYR A 89 -11.75 -4.22 -5.44
N THR A 90 -11.75 -3.92 -4.14
CA THR A 90 -11.17 -2.71 -3.54
C THR A 90 -10.08 -3.09 -2.53
N ILE A 91 -9.16 -2.17 -2.28
CA ILE A 91 -8.07 -2.34 -1.33
C ILE A 91 -8.49 -1.76 0.01
N ASP A 92 -8.35 -2.54 1.08
CA ASP A 92 -8.66 -2.13 2.44
C ASP A 92 -7.42 -1.93 3.30
N THR A 93 -7.48 -0.96 4.20
CA THR A 93 -6.52 -0.76 5.28
C THR A 93 -6.56 -1.95 6.22
N SER A 94 -5.39 -2.58 6.47
CA SER A 94 -5.20 -3.77 7.31
C SER A 94 -5.78 -5.09 6.79
N SER A 95 -5.29 -5.58 5.66
CA SER A 95 -5.18 -7.04 5.48
C SER A 95 -3.73 -7.39 5.21
N ALA A 96 -3.23 -8.39 5.94
CA ALA A 96 -1.84 -8.86 5.95
C ALA A 96 -1.36 -9.48 4.61
N GLY A 97 -1.83 -8.99 3.47
CA GLY A 97 -1.55 -9.55 2.15
C GLY A 97 -1.79 -8.60 0.98
N SER A 98 -1.76 -7.27 1.19
CA SER A 98 -1.77 -6.30 0.09
C SER A 98 -0.37 -6.19 -0.52
N GLU A 99 -0.24 -6.48 -1.81
CA GLU A 99 1.01 -6.36 -2.58
C GLU A 99 0.92 -5.22 -3.60
N ILE A 100 2.05 -4.53 -3.79
CA ILE A 100 2.22 -3.51 -4.82
C ILE A 100 2.92 -4.14 -6.02
N LEU A 101 2.25 -4.10 -7.17
CA LEU A 101 2.72 -4.66 -8.43
C LEU A 101 3.22 -3.54 -9.35
N ARG A 102 4.56 -3.31 -9.36
CA ARG A 102 5.42 -3.09 -10.54
C ARG A 102 6.81 -2.53 -10.22
N VAL A 103 7.90 -3.09 -10.77
CA VAL A 103 9.13 -2.39 -11.28
C VAL A 103 9.95 -3.35 -12.18
N GLN A 104 10.36 -2.91 -13.38
CA GLN A 104 10.97 -3.78 -14.39
C GLN A 104 12.47 -4.08 -14.16
N CYS A 105 12.75 -5.35 -13.84
CA CYS A 105 13.89 -6.13 -14.29
C CYS A 105 13.41 -7.60 -14.45
N GLU A 106 13.97 -8.36 -15.40
CA GLU A 106 13.35 -9.45 -16.20
C GLU A 106 12.58 -10.61 -15.50
N THR A 107 12.40 -10.67 -14.18
CA THR A 107 11.81 -11.87 -13.53
C THR A 107 10.75 -11.65 -12.46
N LYS A 108 10.68 -10.53 -11.73
CA LYS A 108 9.54 -10.22 -10.83
C LYS A 108 9.35 -8.72 -10.62
N ASN A 109 8.10 -8.27 -10.81
CA ASN A 109 7.70 -6.87 -10.71
C ASN A 109 6.94 -6.58 -9.40
N ILE A 110 7.17 -7.34 -8.33
CA ILE A 110 6.46 -7.22 -7.05
C ILE A 110 7.38 -6.54 -6.06
N TRP A 111 6.91 -5.51 -5.35
CA TRP A 111 7.70 -4.88 -4.31
C TRP A 111 7.78 -5.82 -3.11
N THR A 112 9.00 -6.14 -2.67
CA THR A 112 9.26 -6.97 -1.50
C THR A 112 10.24 -6.26 -0.57
N LEU A 113 10.16 -6.53 0.72
CA LEU A 113 11.23 -6.15 1.65
C LEU A 113 12.47 -6.99 1.33
N ASN A 114 13.63 -6.34 1.29
CA ASN A 114 14.90 -7.03 1.19
C ASN A 114 15.44 -7.24 2.60
N ASP A 115 15.19 -8.42 3.16
CA ASP A 115 15.68 -8.82 4.49
C ASP A 115 17.14 -9.30 4.35
N SER A 116 18.06 -8.35 4.18
CA SER A 116 19.51 -8.61 4.20
C SER A 116 20.02 -8.96 5.58
#